data_AF-A0A7J4XM41-F1
#
_entry.id   AF-A0A7J4XM41-F1
#
_cell.length_a   1.000
_cell.length_b   1.000
_cell.length_c   1.000
_cell.angle_alpha   90.00
_cell.angle_beta   90.00
_cell.angle_gamma   90.00
#
_symmetry.space_group_name_H-M   'P 1'
#
loop_
_entity.id
_entity.type
_entity.pdbx_description
1 polymer ?
#
loop_
_entity_poly.entity_id
_entity_poly.type
_entity_poly.pdbx_seq_one_letter_code
_entity_poly.pdbx_strand_id
1 'polypeptide(L)'
;MTPEQSYKKLLSLKEELEIKQKNFIIETVRSHGGIISCKPKLENGEDNDTDQDLYPITAIFYDGHESYPNVSVTAVHILERPEIEDTEVYVDGINQETCEFQENFDVCPEDYTNVVAFIGATLGFNSQQQE
;
A
#
# COMPACT_ATOMS: atom_id res chain seq x y z
N MET A 1 7.41 -34.24 -9.09
CA MET A 1 7.73 -32.88 -9.54
C MET A 1 9.14 -32.56 -9.07
N THR A 2 10.01 -32.05 -9.93
CA THR A 2 11.39 -31.70 -9.55
C THR A 2 11.44 -30.33 -8.87
N PRO A 3 12.48 -30.01 -8.09
CA PRO A 3 12.65 -28.67 -7.49
C PRO A 3 12.59 -27.53 -8.52
N GLU A 4 13.19 -27.73 -9.70
CA GLU A 4 13.13 -26.76 -10.81
C GLU A 4 11.70 -26.52 -11.30
N GLN A 5 10.91 -27.59 -11.45
CA GLN A 5 9.49 -27.48 -11.84
C GLN A 5 8.67 -26.76 -10.78
N SER A 6 8.92 -27.05 -9.48
CA SER A 6 8.26 -26.36 -8.38
C SER A 6 8.62 -24.88 -8.35
N TYR A 7 9.90 -24.54 -8.55
CA TYR A 7 10.37 -23.16 -8.60
C TYR A 7 9.72 -22.37 -9.74
N LYS A 8 9.67 -22.92 -10.96
CA LYS A 8 8.98 -22.30 -12.10
C LYS A 8 7.50 -22.04 -11.81
N LYS A 9 6.81 -22.98 -11.14
CA LYS A 9 5.42 -22.78 -10.73
C LYS A 9 5.26 -21.67 -9.70
N LEU A 10 6.18 -21.57 -8.73
CA LEU A 10 6.15 -20.49 -7.76
C LEU A 10 6.35 -19.13 -8.41
N LEU A 11 7.24 -19.01 -9.40
CA LEU A 11 7.41 -17.76 -10.16
C LEU A 11 6.13 -17.37 -10.90
N SER A 12 5.51 -18.29 -11.63
CA SER A 12 4.25 -17.98 -12.33
C SER A 12 3.11 -17.60 -11.38
N LEU A 13 3.04 -18.23 -10.20
CA LEU A 13 2.07 -17.86 -9.16
C LEU A 13 2.35 -16.47 -8.58
N LYS A 14 3.63 -16.10 -8.42
CA LYS A 14 4.04 -14.75 -7.97
C LYS A 14 3.56 -13.71 -8.98
N GLU A 15 3.89 -13.89 -10.27
CA GLU A 15 3.50 -12.97 -11.35
C GLU A 15 1.97 -12.82 -11.44
N GLU A 16 1.21 -13.92 -11.35
CA GLU A 16 -0.25 -13.87 -11.35
C GLU A 16 -0.81 -13.11 -10.14
N LEU A 17 -0.21 -13.30 -8.96
CA LEU A 17 -0.61 -12.61 -7.74
C LEU A 17 -0.31 -11.10 -7.83
N GLU A 18 0.86 -10.72 -8.34
CA GLU A 18 1.25 -9.32 -8.54
C GLU A 18 0.23 -8.58 -9.41
N ILE A 19 -0.17 -9.18 -10.55
CA ILE A 19 -1.20 -8.61 -11.44
C ILE A 19 -2.54 -8.44 -10.70
N LYS A 20 -2.97 -9.47 -9.95
CA LYS A 20 -4.23 -9.41 -9.20
C LYS A 20 -4.20 -8.34 -8.13
N GLN A 21 -3.10 -8.20 -7.40
CA GLN A 21 -2.94 -7.18 -6.37
C GLN A 21 -2.91 -5.78 -6.99
N LYS A 22 -2.13 -5.56 -8.06
CA LYS A 22 -2.09 -4.27 -8.78
C LYS A 22 -3.49 -3.86 -9.24
N ASN A 23 -4.21 -4.78 -9.90
CA ASN A 23 -5.57 -4.52 -10.38
C ASN A 23 -6.54 -4.21 -9.24
N PHE A 24 -6.50 -4.98 -8.15
CA PHE A 24 -7.32 -4.71 -6.97
C PHE A 24 -7.04 -3.32 -6.39
N ILE A 25 -5.77 -2.94 -6.25
CA ILE A 25 -5.37 -1.62 -5.74
C ILE A 25 -5.93 -0.54 -6.66
N ILE A 26 -5.67 -0.61 -7.96
CA ILE A 26 -6.10 0.39 -8.94
C ILE A 26 -7.62 0.52 -8.97
N GLU A 27 -8.36 -0.58 -9.08
CA GLU A 27 -9.82 -0.54 -9.15
C GLU A 27 -10.43 0.01 -7.86
N THR A 28 -9.90 -0.41 -6.71
CA THR A 28 -10.39 0.05 -5.41
C THR A 28 -10.09 1.54 -5.24
N VAL A 29 -8.85 1.98 -5.44
CA VAL A 29 -8.48 3.40 -5.31
C VAL A 29 -9.26 4.27 -6.30
N ARG A 30 -9.41 3.83 -7.56
CA ARG A 30 -10.20 4.56 -8.57
C ARG A 30 -11.67 4.71 -8.15
N SER A 31 -12.28 3.64 -7.63
CA SER A 31 -13.67 3.70 -7.15
C SER A 31 -13.87 4.61 -5.93
N HIS A 32 -12.80 4.96 -5.22
CA HIS A 32 -12.79 5.87 -4.07
C HIS A 32 -12.31 7.29 -4.43
N GLY A 33 -12.29 7.66 -5.71
CA GLY A 33 -11.95 9.01 -6.16
C GLY A 33 -10.45 9.24 -6.39
N GLY A 34 -9.67 8.17 -6.55
CA GLY A 34 -8.25 8.24 -6.90
C GLY A 34 -7.29 8.25 -5.72
N ILE A 35 -7.80 8.32 -4.49
CA ILE A 35 -7.01 8.27 -3.24
C ILE A 35 -7.80 7.57 -2.14
N ILE A 36 -7.11 6.79 -1.32
CA ILE A 36 -7.62 6.21 -0.08
C ILE A 36 -6.70 6.67 1.05
N SER A 37 -7.22 7.49 1.95
CA SER A 37 -6.47 8.01 3.10
C SER A 37 -6.99 7.44 4.42
N CYS A 38 -6.08 7.10 5.33
CA CYS A 38 -6.36 6.78 6.71
C CYS A 38 -6.03 8.00 7.58
N LYS A 39 -6.96 8.38 8.46
CA LYS A 39 -6.71 9.36 9.52
C LYS A 39 -7.07 8.71 10.85
N PRO A 40 -6.08 8.23 11.62
CA PRO A 40 -6.35 7.64 12.91
C PRO A 40 -6.95 8.70 13.84
N LYS A 41 -8.00 8.30 14.58
CA LYS A 41 -8.63 9.14 15.59
C LYS A 41 -8.07 8.77 16.96
N LEU A 42 -7.77 9.76 17.77
CA LEU A 42 -7.54 9.60 19.20
C LEU A 42 -8.81 9.12 19.92
N GLU A 43 -8.65 8.57 21.12
CA GLU A 43 -9.78 8.20 22.00
C GLU A 43 -10.72 9.39 22.30
N ASN A 44 -10.20 10.62 22.25
CA ASN A 44 -10.98 11.86 22.42
C ASN A 44 -11.69 12.31 21.13
N GLY A 45 -11.53 11.59 20.01
CA GLY A 45 -12.14 11.89 18.72
C GLY A 45 -11.43 12.96 17.90
N GLU A 46 -10.30 13.48 18.37
CA GLU A 46 -9.44 14.39 17.59
C GLU A 46 -8.58 13.60 16.59
N ASP A 47 -8.29 14.23 15.45
CA ASP A 47 -7.41 13.64 14.44
C ASP A 47 -5.98 13.57 14.99
N ASN A 48 -5.35 12.39 14.90
CA ASN A 48 -3.94 12.22 15.19
C ASN A 48 -3.12 12.03 13.91
N ASP A 49 -2.68 13.15 13.35
CA ASP A 49 -1.89 13.12 12.13
C ASP A 49 -0.38 12.94 12.43
N THR A 50 0.02 12.77 13.71
CA THR A 50 1.43 12.72 14.13
C THR A 50 1.87 11.40 14.78
N ASP A 51 0.95 10.64 15.35
CA ASP A 51 1.28 9.37 16.01
C ASP A 51 1.33 8.23 15.00
N GLN A 52 2.55 7.81 14.73
CA GLN A 52 2.90 6.81 13.74
C GLN A 52 2.36 5.41 14.07
N ASP A 53 2.17 5.10 15.36
CA ASP A 53 1.74 3.79 15.86
C ASP A 53 0.25 3.51 15.60
N LEU A 54 -0.52 4.56 15.29
CA LEU A 54 -1.96 4.44 15.02
C LEU A 54 -2.27 4.08 13.57
N TYR A 55 -1.29 4.18 12.67
CA TYR A 55 -1.48 3.80 11.28
C TYR A 55 -1.44 2.27 11.12
N PRO A 56 -2.33 1.70 10.29
CA PRO A 56 -2.52 0.25 10.27
C PRO A 56 -1.35 -0.51 9.64
N ILE A 57 -0.53 0.16 8.84
CA ILE A 57 0.58 -0.44 8.11
C ILE A 57 1.80 0.48 8.19
N THR A 58 2.90 -0.08 8.65
CA THR A 58 4.24 0.48 8.50
C THR A 58 5.04 -0.47 7.62
N ALA A 59 5.60 0.05 6.53
CA ALA A 59 6.37 -0.75 5.59
C ALA A 59 7.50 0.05 4.97
N ILE A 60 8.39 -0.67 4.29
CA ILE A 60 9.53 -0.12 3.59
C ILE A 60 9.10 0.28 2.18
N PHE A 61 9.39 1.52 1.77
CA PHE A 61 9.13 2.00 0.40
C PHE A 61 10.34 2.74 -0.15
N TYR A 62 10.42 2.91 -1.48
CA TYR A 62 11.50 3.64 -2.13
C TYR A 62 11.07 5.10 -2.40
N ASP A 63 11.94 6.06 -2.07
CA ASP A 63 11.68 7.50 -2.23
C ASP A 63 12.40 8.13 -3.45
N GLY A 64 13.07 7.31 -4.27
CA GLY A 64 13.84 7.79 -5.43
C GLY A 64 15.29 8.22 -5.14
N HIS A 65 15.70 8.30 -3.86
CA HIS A 65 17.01 8.84 -3.47
C HIS A 65 17.78 7.98 -2.47
N GLU A 66 17.14 7.40 -1.46
CA GLU A 66 17.77 6.59 -0.42
C GLU A 66 17.07 5.24 -0.20
N SER A 67 17.72 4.35 0.55
CA SER A 67 17.20 3.02 0.85
C SER A 67 16.02 3.13 1.82
N TYR A 68 14.84 2.73 1.37
CA TYR A 68 13.88 1.94 2.15
C TYR A 68 13.51 2.44 3.57
N PRO A 69 13.11 3.72 3.76
CA PRO A 69 12.59 4.17 5.05
C PRO A 69 11.39 3.32 5.48
N ASN A 70 11.29 3.05 6.79
CA ASN A 70 10.02 2.60 7.35
C ASN A 70 9.04 3.77 7.28
N VAL A 71 7.91 3.56 6.64
CA VAL A 71 6.87 4.56 6.42
C VAL A 71 5.58 4.05 7.02
N SER A 72 5.01 4.78 7.98
CA SER A 72 3.62 4.59 8.39
C SER A 72 2.73 5.15 7.29
N VAL A 73 2.06 4.25 6.57
CA VAL A 73 1.26 4.60 5.40
C VAL A 73 0.03 5.37 5.85
N THR A 74 -0.14 6.56 5.29
CA THR A 74 -1.28 7.45 5.56
C THR A 74 -2.25 7.48 4.40
N ALA A 75 -1.78 7.31 3.17
CA ALA A 75 -2.62 7.27 1.99
C ALA A 75 -2.02 6.40 0.88
N VAL A 76 -2.90 5.92 0.01
CA VAL A 76 -2.58 5.26 -1.25
C VAL A 76 -3.30 6.00 -2.36
N HIS A 77 -2.57 6.35 -3.42
CA HIS A 77 -3.14 6.99 -4.61
C HIS A 77 -2.58 6.39 -5.89
N ILE A 78 -3.25 6.69 -7.00
CA ILE A 78 -2.87 6.20 -8.32
C ILE A 78 -2.64 7.35 -9.28
N LEU A 79 -1.66 7.18 -10.16
CA LEU A 79 -1.40 8.07 -11.28
C LEU A 79 -1.60 7.32 -12.59
N GLU A 80 -2.59 7.72 -13.37
CA GLU A 80 -2.78 7.18 -14.72
C GLU A 80 -1.73 7.82 -15.65
N ARG A 81 -1.01 6.99 -16.40
CA ARG A 81 -0.08 7.41 -17.45
C ARG A 81 -0.56 6.93 -18.82
N PRO A 82 -1.48 7.67 -19.48
CA PRO A 82 -2.06 7.27 -20.75
C PRO A 82 -1.02 7.04 -21.86
N GLU A 83 0.13 7.72 -21.79
CA GLU A 83 1.23 7.63 -22.75
C GLU A 83 1.92 6.26 -22.80
N ILE A 84 1.84 5.49 -21.72
CA ILE A 84 2.42 4.13 -21.61
C ILE A 84 1.38 3.07 -21.32
N GLU A 85 0.08 3.43 -21.36
CA GLU A 85 -1.05 2.56 -21.03
C GLU A 85 -0.89 1.85 -19.67
N ASP A 86 -0.29 2.54 -18.69
CA ASP A 86 -0.08 2.00 -17.34
C ASP A 86 -0.66 2.94 -16.27
N THR A 87 -0.83 2.38 -15.07
CA THR A 87 -1.21 3.12 -13.87
C THR A 87 -0.19 2.81 -12.79
N GLU A 88 0.42 3.86 -12.27
CA GLU A 88 1.37 3.79 -11.16
C GLU A 88 0.62 3.92 -9.84
N VAL A 89 1.19 3.29 -8.81
CA VAL A 89 0.66 3.28 -7.45
C VAL A 89 1.68 3.96 -6.56
N TYR A 90 1.19 4.85 -5.70
CA TYR A 90 1.99 5.62 -4.78
C TYR A 90 1.42 5.53 -3.38
N VAL A 91 2.28 5.71 -2.39
CA VAL A 91 1.86 5.92 -1.01
C VAL A 91 2.40 7.24 -0.47
N ASP A 92 1.60 7.85 0.41
CA ASP A 92 2.05 8.94 1.25
C ASP A 92 2.14 8.41 2.69
N GLY A 93 3.08 8.92 3.47
CA GLY A 93 3.26 8.41 4.81
C GLY A 93 4.26 9.17 5.65
N ILE A 94 4.38 8.75 6.90
CA ILE A 94 5.31 9.34 7.86
C ILE A 94 6.54 8.45 7.95
N ASN A 95 7.69 9.02 7.60
CA ASN A 95 8.99 8.37 7.76
C ASN A 95 9.27 8.19 9.27
N GLN A 96 9.48 6.95 9.70
CA GLN A 96 9.68 6.62 11.12
C GLN A 96 10.99 7.16 11.71
N GLU A 97 11.99 7.38 10.86
CA GLU A 97 13.30 7.86 11.32
C GLU A 97 13.31 9.37 11.50
N THR A 98 12.73 10.11 10.55
CA THR A 98 12.71 11.57 10.57
C THR A 98 11.47 12.15 11.25
N CYS A 99 10.42 11.33 11.42
CA CYS A 99 9.07 11.75 11.82
C CYS A 99 8.43 12.77 10.88
N GLU A 100 8.90 12.85 9.63
CA GLU A 100 8.37 13.77 8.63
C GLU A 100 7.38 13.07 7.71
N PHE A 101 6.31 13.78 7.40
CA PHE A 101 5.37 13.39 6.35
C PHE A 101 6.02 13.58 4.97
N GLN A 102 5.89 12.57 4.12
CA GLN A 102 6.43 12.53 2.78
C GLN A 102 5.39 11.94 1.82
N GLU A 103 5.35 12.47 0.62
CA GLU A 103 4.37 12.10 -0.42
C GLU A 103 5.06 11.37 -1.57
N ASN A 104 4.28 10.55 -2.28
CA ASN A 104 4.67 9.91 -3.54
C ASN A 104 5.84 8.91 -3.42
N PHE A 105 5.87 8.09 -2.37
CA PHE A 105 6.75 6.92 -2.37
C PHE A 105 6.30 5.94 -3.45
N ASP A 106 7.25 5.47 -4.25
CA ASP A 106 6.99 4.49 -5.31
C ASP A 106 6.63 3.13 -4.72
N VAL A 107 5.60 2.49 -5.30
CA VAL A 107 5.17 1.14 -4.91
C VAL A 107 5.58 0.13 -5.96
N CYS A 108 6.53 -0.73 -5.62
CA CYS A 108 6.96 -1.84 -6.45
C CYS A 108 6.06 -3.07 -6.23
N PRO A 109 6.12 -4.09 -7.12
CA PRO A 109 5.34 -5.32 -6.93
C PRO A 109 5.54 -6.02 -5.59
N GLU A 110 6.74 -5.91 -5.00
CA GLU A 110 7.06 -6.41 -3.68
C GLU A 110 6.23 -5.76 -2.55
N ASP A 111 5.75 -4.54 -2.77
CA ASP A 111 5.05 -3.72 -1.77
C ASP A 111 3.54 -3.87 -1.85
N TYR A 112 3.01 -4.46 -2.93
CA TYR A 112 1.57 -4.57 -3.16
C TYR A 112 0.84 -5.28 -2.02
N THR A 113 1.48 -6.22 -1.33
CA THR A 113 0.87 -6.89 -0.18
C THR A 113 0.62 -5.92 0.97
N ASN A 114 1.54 -4.97 1.23
CA ASN A 114 1.38 -3.95 2.27
C ASN A 114 0.28 -2.96 1.89
N VAL A 115 0.21 -2.56 0.62
CA VAL A 115 -0.82 -1.66 0.10
C VAL A 115 -2.22 -2.30 0.16
N VAL A 116 -2.36 -3.57 -0.22
CA VAL A 116 -3.61 -4.33 -0.09
C VAL A 116 -4.05 -4.40 1.37
N ALA A 117 -3.12 -4.67 2.29
CA ALA A 117 -3.42 -4.73 3.72
C ALA A 117 -3.86 -3.36 4.27
N PHE A 118 -3.21 -2.28 3.84
CA PHE A 118 -3.60 -0.91 4.21
C PHE A 118 -5.01 -0.57 3.74
N ILE A 119 -5.33 -0.86 2.47
CA ILE A 119 -6.67 -0.67 1.91
C ILE A 119 -7.70 -1.47 2.71
N GLY A 120 -7.41 -2.74 2.98
CA GLY A 120 -8.31 -3.62 3.75
C GLY A 120 -8.55 -3.12 5.18
N ALA A 121 -7.52 -2.64 5.86
CA ALA A 121 -7.64 -2.05 7.19
C ALA A 121 -8.42 -0.73 7.16
N THR A 122 -8.09 0.16 6.23
CA THR A 122 -8.68 1.50 6.11
C THR A 122 -10.16 1.44 5.72
N LEU A 123 -10.53 0.52 4.85
CA LEU A 123 -11.92 0.32 4.41
C LEU A 123 -12.71 -0.66 5.30
N GLY A 124 -12.10 -1.24 6.34
CA GLY A 124 -12.77 -2.14 7.28
C GLY A 124 -13.08 -3.53 6.75
N PHE A 125 -12.38 -4.02 5.72
CA PHE A 125 -12.56 -5.38 5.19
C PHE A 125 -12.08 -6.47 6.15
N ASN A 126 -11.20 -6.11 7.10
CA ASN A 126 -10.71 -7.01 8.13
C ASN A 126 -11.76 -7.31 9.21
N SER A 127 -12.93 -6.67 9.15
CA SER A 127 -14.06 -6.89 10.08
C SER A 127 -14.89 -8.11 9.66
N GLN A 128 -14.34 -9.32 9.79
CA GLN A 128 -15.15 -10.53 9.92
C GLN A 128 -15.19 -10.99 11.38
N GLN A 129 -16.11 -10.40 12.15
CA GLN A 129 -16.95 -11.09 13.14
C GLN A 129 -18.23 -10.28 13.34
N GLN A 130 -19.25 -10.56 12.54
CA GLN A 130 -20.68 -10.37 12.87
C GLN A 130 -21.51 -11.05 11.78
N GLU A 131 -21.53 -12.39 11.83
CA GLU A 131 -22.69 -13.19 11.42
C GLU A 131 -23.44 -13.62 12.69
#